data_AF-A0A835X5D1-F1
#
_entry.id   AF-A0A835X5D1-F1
#
_cell.length_a   1.000
_cell.length_b   1.000
_cell.length_c   1.000
_cell.angle_alpha   90.00
_cell.angle_beta   90.00
_cell.angle_gamma   90.00
#
_symmetry.space_group_name_H-M   'P 1'
#
loop_
_entity.id
_entity.type
_entity.pdbx_description
1 polymer ?
#
loop_
_entity_poly.entity_id
_entity_poly.type
_entity_poly.pdbx_seq_one_letter_code
_entity_poly.pdbx_strand_id
1 'polypeptide(L)'
;MGDTLENLQRVYSDMRKKLPFRSWVYFRTGYTQYFAFILAVANMFTITYYLVIESNTFFEPLFSSFSSYVIISSIIGIPLLTLVGFAHIRKSHAYASEAEIAHESHPYNYKLTPGIQKECMAPLLLELLKLGTKSISVQKLTEDESKKLEKLEQNLDLIAKGGSLPIPKRFDDL
;
A
#
# COMPACT_ATOMS: atom_id res chain seq x y z
N MET A 1 -35.99 -3.52 -6.17
CA MET A 1 -35.62 -2.14 -6.55
C MET A 1 -35.60 -1.18 -5.36
N GLY A 2 -36.51 -1.30 -4.37
CA GLY A 2 -36.47 -0.49 -3.14
C GLY A 2 -35.24 -0.75 -2.25
N ASP A 3 -34.92 -2.02 -2.01
CA ASP A 3 -33.78 -2.45 -1.18
C ASP A 3 -32.41 -2.00 -1.73
N THR A 4 -32.28 -1.92 -3.06
CA THR A 4 -31.08 -1.44 -3.74
C THR A 4 -30.86 0.06 -3.53
N LEU A 5 -31.92 0.86 -3.57
CA LEU A 5 -31.84 2.31 -3.38
C LEU A 5 -31.56 2.68 -1.92
N GLU A 6 -32.16 1.97 -0.97
CA GLU A 6 -31.92 2.16 0.46
C GLU A 6 -30.46 1.85 0.84
N ASN A 7 -29.90 0.75 0.33
CA ASN A 7 -28.50 0.41 0.51
C ASN A 7 -27.56 1.47 -0.08
N LEU A 8 -27.86 2.00 -1.26
CA LEU A 8 -27.07 3.08 -1.87
C LEU A 8 -27.13 4.38 -1.05
N GLN A 9 -28.31 4.74 -0.54
CA GLN A 9 -28.47 5.92 0.32
C GLN A 9 -27.69 5.78 1.63
N ARG A 10 -27.69 4.59 2.23
CA ARG A 10 -26.91 4.27 3.43
C ARG A 10 -25.41 4.39 3.15
N VAL A 11 -24.91 3.78 2.09
CA VAL A 11 -23.49 3.88 1.68
C VAL A 11 -23.11 5.33 1.44
N TYR A 12 -23.95 6.10 0.74
CA TYR A 12 -23.69 7.52 0.48
C TYR A 12 -23.68 8.37 1.75
N SER A 13 -24.58 8.10 2.70
CA SER A 13 -24.59 8.73 4.02
C SER A 13 -23.31 8.43 4.81
N ASP A 14 -22.88 7.18 4.84
CA ASP A 14 -21.66 6.77 5.54
C ASP A 14 -20.38 7.31 4.86
N MET A 15 -20.37 7.39 3.53
CA MET A 15 -19.32 8.08 2.78
C MET A 15 -19.27 9.57 3.14
N ARG A 16 -20.44 10.23 3.25
CA ARG A 16 -20.55 11.64 3.64
C ARG A 16 -20.05 11.91 5.05
N LYS A 17 -20.38 11.07 6.03
CA LYS A 17 -19.86 11.17 7.41
C LYS A 17 -18.33 11.07 7.46
N LYS A 18 -17.73 10.31 6.55
CA LYS A 18 -16.27 10.13 6.44
C LYS A 18 -15.59 11.19 5.57
N LEU A 19 -16.33 12.10 4.93
CA LEU A 19 -15.76 13.14 4.06
C LEU A 19 -14.65 13.96 4.72
N PRO A 20 -14.77 14.50 5.96
CA PRO A 20 -13.68 15.31 6.52
C PRO A 20 -12.38 14.52 6.68
N PHE A 21 -12.47 13.27 7.16
CA PHE A 21 -11.30 12.40 7.27
C PHE A 21 -10.71 12.03 5.91
N ARG A 22 -11.55 11.74 4.91
CA ARG A 22 -11.10 11.43 3.55
C ARG A 22 -10.46 12.66 2.89
N SER A 23 -11.06 13.83 3.02
CA SER A 23 -10.51 15.10 2.54
C SER A 23 -9.18 15.41 3.20
N TRP A 24 -9.04 15.18 4.51
CA TRP A 24 -7.77 15.33 5.21
C TRP A 24 -6.70 14.38 4.66
N VAL A 25 -7.03 13.12 4.40
CA VAL A 25 -6.11 12.16 3.79
C VAL A 25 -5.70 12.61 2.38
N TYR A 26 -6.64 13.07 1.56
CA TYR A 26 -6.33 13.58 0.21
C TYR A 26 -5.43 14.82 0.27
N PHE A 27 -5.75 15.76 1.15
CA PHE A 27 -4.93 16.95 1.37
C PHE A 27 -3.52 16.59 1.83
N ARG A 28 -3.39 15.78 2.89
CA ARG A 28 -2.08 15.34 3.41
C ARG A 28 -1.29 14.60 2.36
N THR A 29 -1.92 13.71 1.60
CA THR A 29 -1.26 12.96 0.52
C THR A 29 -0.75 13.91 -0.55
N GLY A 30 -1.59 14.83 -1.02
CA GLY A 30 -1.20 15.83 -2.02
C GLY A 30 -0.09 16.75 -1.53
N TYR A 31 -0.19 17.22 -0.28
CA TYR A 31 0.82 18.07 0.33
C TYR A 31 2.16 17.34 0.50
N THR A 32 2.16 16.16 1.13
CA THR A 32 3.40 15.43 1.43
C THR A 32 4.08 14.88 0.18
N GLN A 33 3.34 14.35 -0.79
CA GLN A 33 3.93 13.71 -1.97
C GLN A 33 4.39 14.72 -3.04
N TYR A 34 3.68 15.84 -3.19
CA TYR A 34 3.94 16.78 -4.29
C TYR A 34 4.43 18.14 -3.80
N PHE A 35 3.65 18.84 -2.96
CA PHE A 35 3.99 20.21 -2.56
C PHE A 35 5.24 20.28 -1.69
N ALA A 36 5.35 19.42 -0.69
CA ALA A 36 6.48 19.43 0.25
C ALA A 36 7.81 19.20 -0.49
N PHE A 37 7.84 18.27 -1.45
CA PHE A 37 9.02 18.03 -2.27
C PHE A 37 9.40 19.26 -3.11
N ILE A 38 8.45 19.85 -3.85
CA ILE A 38 8.72 21.02 -4.69
C ILE A 38 9.19 22.21 -3.85
N LEU A 39 8.52 22.47 -2.72
CA LEU A 39 8.90 23.55 -1.81
C LEU A 39 10.28 23.31 -1.20
N ALA A 40 10.58 22.08 -0.78
CA ALA A 40 11.89 21.74 -0.22
C ALA A 40 12.99 21.91 -1.25
N VAL A 41 12.81 21.43 -2.49
CA VAL A 41 13.80 21.57 -3.56
C VAL A 41 14.00 23.03 -3.95
N ALA A 42 12.92 23.80 -4.13
CA ALA A 42 12.99 25.22 -4.46
C ALA A 42 13.71 26.02 -3.36
N ASN A 43 13.37 25.75 -2.10
CA ASN A 43 14.01 26.41 -0.96
C ASN A 43 15.48 26.00 -0.84
N MET A 44 15.80 24.71 -0.98
CA MET A 44 17.18 24.21 -0.97
C MET A 44 18.00 24.89 -2.05
N PHE A 45 17.53 24.94 -3.30
CA PHE A 45 18.25 25.63 -4.36
C PHE A 45 18.44 27.12 -4.08
N THR A 46 17.40 27.79 -3.60
CA THR A 46 17.46 29.22 -3.26
C THR A 46 18.48 29.48 -2.15
N ILE A 47 18.36 28.79 -1.01
CA ILE A 47 19.26 28.96 0.14
C ILE A 47 20.69 28.60 -0.23
N THR A 48 20.93 27.45 -0.86
CA THR A 48 22.28 27.04 -1.21
C THR A 48 22.92 28.01 -2.20
N TYR A 49 22.17 28.50 -3.19
CA TYR A 49 22.75 29.46 -4.14
C TYR A 49 23.10 30.79 -3.47
N TYR A 50 22.10 31.45 -2.86
CA TYR A 50 22.29 32.80 -2.34
C TYR A 50 23.18 32.85 -1.09
N LEU A 51 23.17 31.82 -0.25
CA LEU A 51 24.00 31.83 0.96
C LEU A 51 25.38 31.20 0.78
N VAL A 52 25.55 30.22 -0.12
CA VAL A 52 26.81 29.46 -0.24
C VAL A 52 27.54 29.74 -1.54
N ILE A 53 26.84 29.82 -2.67
CA ILE A 53 27.48 29.97 -3.99
C ILE A 53 27.82 31.43 -4.26
N GLU A 54 26.85 32.33 -4.17
CA GLU A 54 27.05 33.75 -4.46
C GLU A 54 28.01 34.42 -3.47
N SER A 55 28.08 33.91 -2.24
CA SER A 55 28.97 34.43 -1.20
C SER A 55 30.43 33.96 -1.33
N ASN A 56 30.75 33.04 -2.24
CA ASN A 56 32.09 32.45 -2.39
C ASN A 56 32.57 32.45 -3.85
N THR A 57 33.68 33.14 -4.12
CA THR A 57 34.29 33.26 -5.46
C THR A 57 34.75 31.92 -6.08
N PHE A 58 34.89 30.86 -5.29
CA PHE A 58 35.28 29.53 -5.77
C PHE A 58 34.30 28.92 -6.79
N PHE A 59 33.02 29.24 -6.67
CA PHE A 59 31.96 28.61 -7.48
C PHE A 59 31.57 29.42 -8.74
N GLU A 60 32.06 30.65 -8.88
CA GLU A 60 31.77 31.54 -10.03
C GLU A 60 32.03 30.90 -11.41
N PRO A 61 33.12 30.12 -11.63
CA PRO A 61 33.39 29.56 -12.95
C PRO A 61 32.38 28.49 -13.38
N LEU A 62 31.72 27.84 -12.42
CA LEU A 62 30.81 26.73 -12.66
C LEU A 62 29.34 27.19 -12.69
N PHE A 63 29.01 28.22 -11.91
CA PHE A 63 27.65 28.68 -11.70
C PHE A 63 27.55 30.20 -11.88
N SER A 64 27.49 30.66 -13.13
CA SER A 64 27.43 32.09 -13.46
C SER A 64 26.09 32.77 -13.15
N SER A 65 25.04 31.99 -12.86
CA SER A 65 23.71 32.49 -12.49
C SER A 65 22.89 31.45 -11.71
N PHE A 66 21.86 31.89 -10.98
CA PHE A 66 20.92 31.00 -10.30
C PHE A 66 20.31 29.96 -11.24
N SER A 67 19.88 30.38 -12.44
CA SER A 67 19.32 29.49 -13.45
C SER A 67 20.32 28.42 -13.89
N SER A 68 21.59 28.79 -14.11
CA SER A 68 22.63 27.81 -14.49
C SER A 68 22.89 26.79 -13.37
N TYR A 69 22.90 27.23 -12.11
CA TYR A 69 23.03 26.34 -10.96
C TYR A 69 21.88 25.34 -10.86
N VAL A 70 20.63 25.80 -10.99
CA VAL A 70 19.45 24.93 -10.92
C VAL A 70 19.48 23.88 -12.03
N ILE A 71 19.82 24.26 -13.26
CA ILE A 71 19.86 23.34 -14.41
C ILE A 71 20.94 22.27 -14.20
N ILE A 72 22.18 22.68 -13.91
CA ILE A 72 23.31 21.75 -13.71
C ILE A 72 23.04 20.82 -12.51
N SER A 73 22.58 21.38 -11.39
CA SER A 73 22.28 20.60 -10.19
C SER A 73 21.13 19.62 -10.41
N SER A 74 20.14 19.98 -11.23
CA SER A 74 19.04 19.08 -11.56
C SER A 74 19.49 17.94 -12.48
N ILE A 75 20.35 18.22 -13.46
CA ILE A 75 20.93 17.20 -14.37
C ILE A 75 21.74 16.17 -13.59
N ILE A 76 22.44 16.56 -12.53
CA ILE A 76 23.24 15.63 -11.70
C ILE A 76 22.40 15.00 -10.58
N GLY A 77 21.59 15.83 -9.91
CA GLY A 77 20.82 15.44 -8.73
C GLY A 77 19.70 14.45 -9.04
N ILE A 78 18.97 14.61 -10.15
CA ILE A 78 17.87 13.71 -10.51
C ILE A 78 18.39 12.28 -10.75
N PRO A 79 19.43 12.04 -11.59
CA PRO A 79 20.01 10.70 -11.74
C PRO A 79 20.55 10.13 -10.43
N LEU A 80 21.25 10.94 -9.63
CA LEU A 80 21.82 10.48 -8.35
C LEU A 80 20.71 10.03 -7.38
N LEU A 81 19.67 10.84 -7.20
CA LEU A 81 18.53 10.51 -6.35
C LEU A 81 17.79 9.28 -6.86
N THR A 82 17.67 9.14 -8.19
CA THR A 82 17.07 7.94 -8.80
C THR A 82 17.89 6.69 -8.49
N LEU A 83 19.22 6.76 -8.57
CA LEU A 83 20.11 5.64 -8.24
C LEU A 83 20.05 5.28 -6.75
N VAL A 84 20.05 6.28 -5.87
CA VAL A 84 19.92 6.07 -4.42
C VAL A 84 18.57 5.45 -4.09
N GLY A 85 17.47 5.96 -4.66
CA GLY A 85 16.13 5.40 -4.49
C GLY A 85 16.03 3.97 -5.00
N PHE A 86 16.59 3.70 -6.18
CA PHE A 86 16.66 2.35 -6.74
C PHE A 86 17.44 1.39 -5.83
N ALA A 87 18.60 1.81 -5.33
CA ALA A 87 19.41 1.01 -4.41
C ALA A 87 18.67 0.75 -3.10
N HIS A 88 17.98 1.75 -2.55
CA HIS A 88 17.18 1.60 -1.35
C HIS A 88 16.06 0.56 -1.53
N ILE A 89 15.26 0.68 -2.58
CA ILE A 89 14.14 -0.25 -2.83
C ILE A 89 14.62 -1.68 -3.07
N ARG A 90 15.73 -1.88 -3.81
CA ARG A 90 16.16 -3.23 -4.20
C ARG A 90 17.13 -3.91 -3.25
N LYS A 91 17.90 -3.16 -2.47
CA LYS A 91 19.06 -3.70 -1.73
C LYS A 91 19.05 -3.38 -0.25
N SER A 92 18.08 -2.59 0.24
CA SER A 92 18.04 -2.21 1.64
C SER A 92 17.19 -3.18 2.46
N HIS A 93 17.76 -3.71 3.54
CA HIS A 93 16.99 -4.39 4.58
C HIS A 93 15.95 -3.46 5.21
N ALA A 94 16.18 -2.15 5.22
CA ALA A 94 15.20 -1.19 5.74
C ALA A 94 13.91 -1.19 4.91
N TYR A 95 14.00 -1.27 3.58
CA TYR A 95 12.82 -1.33 2.72
C TYR A 95 12.00 -2.62 2.95
N ALA A 96 12.67 -3.75 3.15
CA ALA A 96 12.00 -5.01 3.48
C ALA A 96 11.19 -4.88 4.78
N SER A 97 11.78 -4.35 5.85
CA SER A 97 11.08 -4.14 7.12
C SER A 97 9.93 -3.12 7.02
N GLU A 98 10.09 -2.05 6.23
CA GLU A 98 8.99 -1.11 5.97
C GLU A 98 7.82 -1.78 5.24
N ALA A 99 8.11 -2.61 4.23
CA ALA A 99 7.10 -3.35 3.49
C ALA A 99 6.40 -4.38 4.39
N GLU A 100 7.13 -5.05 5.27
CA GLU A 100 6.59 -5.97 6.28
C GLU A 100 5.60 -5.25 7.21
N ILE A 101 6.01 -4.13 7.82
CA ILE A 101 5.14 -3.34 8.71
C ILE A 101 3.90 -2.83 7.96
N ALA A 102 4.06 -2.40 6.71
CA ALA A 102 2.94 -1.99 5.87
C ALA A 102 1.96 -3.13 5.60
N HIS A 103 2.48 -4.36 5.42
CA HIS A 103 1.66 -5.55 5.25
C HIS A 103 0.93 -5.95 6.54
N GLU A 104 1.61 -5.92 7.68
CA GLU A 104 1.04 -6.27 8.98
C GLU A 104 -0.07 -5.29 9.41
N SER A 105 0.16 -4.00 9.19
CA SER A 105 -0.78 -2.96 9.57
C SER A 105 -2.02 -2.89 8.68
N HIS A 106 -2.03 -3.56 7.52
CA HIS A 106 -3.12 -3.51 6.56
C HIS A 106 -4.22 -4.54 6.91
N PRO A 107 -5.39 -4.10 7.42
CA PRO A 107 -6.36 -5.04 8.01
C PRO A 107 -6.97 -6.03 7.00
N TYR A 108 -6.99 -5.68 5.71
CA TYR A 108 -7.56 -6.53 4.64
C TYR A 108 -6.63 -7.64 4.14
N ASN A 109 -5.45 -7.79 4.74
CA ASN A 109 -4.59 -8.95 4.49
C ASN A 109 -5.09 -10.18 5.25
N TYR A 110 -5.83 -9.97 6.34
CA TYR A 110 -6.34 -11.04 7.21
C TYR A 110 -7.87 -11.18 7.20
N LYS A 111 -8.58 -10.25 6.55
CA LYS A 111 -10.03 -10.26 6.38
C LYS A 111 -10.42 -9.90 4.95
N LEU A 112 -11.55 -10.38 4.48
CA LEU A 112 -12.01 -10.07 3.12
C LEU A 112 -12.34 -8.58 2.95
N THR A 113 -11.93 -8.04 1.81
CA THR A 113 -12.38 -6.72 1.35
C THR A 113 -13.90 -6.76 1.09
N PRO A 114 -14.67 -5.75 1.56
CA PRO A 114 -16.08 -5.64 1.26
C PRO A 114 -16.34 -5.56 -0.25
N GLY A 115 -17.52 -6.00 -0.69
CA GLY A 115 -17.88 -6.05 -2.11
C GLY A 115 -17.67 -7.44 -2.71
N ILE A 116 -17.24 -7.52 -3.97
CA ILE A 116 -17.18 -8.76 -4.76
C ILE A 116 -16.43 -9.89 -4.04
N GLN A 117 -15.36 -9.56 -3.34
CA GLN A 117 -14.50 -10.51 -2.64
C GLN A 117 -15.26 -11.23 -1.53
N LYS A 118 -16.00 -10.46 -0.70
CA LYS A 118 -16.82 -11.00 0.39
C LYS A 118 -18.14 -11.60 -0.10
N GLU A 119 -18.84 -10.90 -0.99
CA GLU A 119 -20.22 -11.25 -1.38
C GLU A 119 -20.28 -12.33 -2.46
N CYS A 120 -19.20 -12.54 -3.23
CA CYS A 120 -19.21 -13.46 -4.37
C CYS A 120 -18.03 -14.44 -4.35
N MET A 121 -16.79 -13.96 -4.25
CA MET A 121 -15.61 -14.80 -4.46
C MET A 121 -15.36 -15.78 -3.31
N ALA A 122 -15.42 -15.34 -2.06
CA ALA A 122 -15.24 -16.27 -0.94
C ALA A 122 -16.36 -17.33 -0.83
N PRO A 123 -17.66 -16.98 -0.98
CA PRO A 123 -18.72 -17.97 -1.06
C PRO A 123 -18.52 -18.96 -2.22
N LEU A 124 -18.10 -18.48 -3.39
CA LEU A 124 -17.80 -19.34 -4.54
C LEU A 124 -16.67 -20.32 -4.23
N LEU A 125 -15.55 -19.85 -3.65
CA LEU A 125 -14.43 -20.70 -3.29
C LEU A 125 -14.83 -21.76 -2.24
N LEU A 126 -15.64 -21.38 -1.25
CA LEU A 126 -16.16 -22.29 -0.24
C LEU A 126 -17.05 -23.37 -0.84
N GLU A 127 -17.97 -22.99 -1.74
CA GLU A 127 -18.84 -23.96 -2.41
C GLU A 127 -18.08 -24.86 -3.38
N LEU A 128 -17.10 -24.33 -4.12
CA LEU A 128 -16.21 -25.14 -4.97
C LEU A 128 -15.42 -26.15 -4.13
N LEU A 129 -14.91 -25.74 -2.96
CA LEU A 129 -14.23 -26.64 -2.03
C LEU A 129 -15.18 -27.76 -1.56
N LYS A 130 -16.39 -27.43 -1.11
CA LYS A 130 -17.40 -28.40 -0.65
C LYS A 130 -17.84 -29.37 -1.75
N LEU A 131 -18.02 -28.89 -2.98
CA LEU A 131 -18.37 -29.74 -4.12
C LEU A 131 -17.19 -30.65 -4.50
N GLY A 132 -15.97 -30.12 -4.49
CA GLY A 132 -14.75 -30.88 -4.72
C GLY A 132 -14.55 -32.00 -3.70
N THR A 133 -14.68 -31.70 -2.40
CA THR A 133 -14.55 -32.72 -1.34
C THR A 133 -15.62 -33.79 -1.44
N LYS A 134 -16.87 -33.44 -1.75
CA LYS A 134 -17.93 -34.41 -2.03
C LYS A 134 -17.60 -35.29 -3.24
N SER A 135 -17.05 -34.73 -4.31
CA SER A 135 -16.65 -35.50 -5.49
C SER A 135 -15.46 -36.42 -5.23
N ILE A 136 -14.51 -35.98 -4.41
CA ILE A 136 -13.32 -36.76 -4.04
C ILE A 136 -13.67 -37.86 -3.05
N SER A 137 -14.74 -37.76 -2.25
CA SER A 137 -15.14 -38.79 -1.28
C SER A 137 -15.34 -40.21 -1.87
N VAL A 138 -15.41 -40.33 -3.20
CA VAL A 138 -15.42 -41.60 -3.97
C VAL A 138 -14.02 -42.25 -4.03
N GLN A 139 -12.94 -41.47 -3.91
CA GLN A 139 -11.55 -41.88 -3.73
C GLN A 139 -11.15 -41.68 -2.25
N LYS A 140 -10.48 -42.65 -1.62
CA LYS A 140 -10.08 -42.52 -0.21
C LYS A 140 -8.94 -41.50 -0.08
N LEU A 141 -9.25 -40.32 0.44
CA LEU A 141 -8.26 -39.37 0.96
C LEU A 141 -7.48 -39.99 2.10
N THR A 142 -6.21 -39.61 2.24
CA THR A 142 -5.46 -39.85 3.46
C THR A 142 -6.02 -39.00 4.62
N GLU A 143 -5.71 -39.41 5.85
CA GLU A 143 -6.16 -38.68 7.04
C GLU A 143 -5.60 -37.25 7.09
N ASP A 144 -4.35 -37.06 6.64
CA ASP A 144 -3.69 -35.75 6.58
C ASP A 144 -4.31 -34.81 5.55
N GLU A 145 -4.66 -35.34 4.37
CA GLU A 145 -5.35 -34.55 3.34
C GLU A 145 -6.74 -34.12 3.81
N SER A 146 -7.46 -35.01 4.50
CA SER A 146 -8.78 -34.72 5.06
C SER A 146 -8.70 -33.60 6.10
N LYS A 147 -7.74 -33.66 7.04
CA LYS A 147 -7.52 -32.62 8.05
C LYS A 147 -7.16 -31.26 7.42
N LYS A 148 -6.34 -31.24 6.36
CA LYS A 148 -5.99 -30.00 5.65
C LYS A 148 -7.21 -29.35 5.00
N LEU A 149 -8.07 -30.15 4.36
CA LEU A 149 -9.28 -29.67 3.70
C LEU A 149 -10.30 -29.14 4.71
N GLU A 150 -10.52 -29.86 5.82
CA GLU A 150 -11.41 -29.40 6.91
C GLU A 150 -10.93 -28.06 7.48
N LYS A 151 -9.63 -27.91 7.73
CA LYS A 151 -9.07 -26.65 8.23
C LYS A 151 -9.25 -25.50 7.23
N LEU A 152 -9.08 -25.77 5.93
CA LEU A 152 -9.28 -24.77 4.89
C LEU A 152 -10.75 -24.35 4.78
N GLU A 153 -11.69 -25.30 4.87
CA GLU A 153 -13.13 -25.03 4.86
C GLU A 153 -13.53 -24.16 6.06
N GLN A 154 -13.06 -24.48 7.26
CA GLN A 154 -13.31 -23.69 8.47
C GLN A 154 -12.78 -22.25 8.34
N ASN A 155 -11.58 -22.08 7.81
CA ASN A 155 -10.97 -20.77 7.60
C ASN A 155 -11.75 -19.94 6.56
N LEU A 156 -12.13 -20.56 5.43
CA LEU A 156 -12.92 -19.91 4.38
C LEU A 156 -14.31 -19.51 4.89
N ASP A 157 -14.98 -20.38 5.65
CA ASP A 157 -16.27 -20.09 6.26
C ASP A 157 -16.17 -18.93 7.28
N LEU A 158 -15.12 -18.92 8.11
CA LEU A 158 -14.84 -17.83 9.05
C LEU A 158 -14.71 -16.47 8.33
N ILE A 159 -13.86 -16.39 7.31
CA ILE A 159 -13.62 -15.11 6.62
C ILE A 159 -14.81 -14.70 5.74
N ALA A 160 -15.53 -15.65 5.13
CA ALA A 160 -16.74 -15.37 4.35
C ALA A 160 -17.83 -14.73 5.22
N LYS A 161 -17.97 -15.16 6.48
CA LYS A 161 -18.86 -14.55 7.48
C LYS A 161 -18.37 -13.20 8.00
N GLY A 162 -17.21 -12.72 7.53
CA GLY A 162 -16.61 -11.45 7.93
C GLY A 162 -15.68 -11.54 9.13
N GLY A 163 -15.29 -12.75 9.53
CA GLY A 163 -14.21 -12.98 10.50
C GLY A 163 -12.83 -12.62 9.92
N SER A 164 -11.81 -12.73 10.76
CA SER A 164 -10.40 -12.51 10.41
C SER A 164 -9.59 -13.74 10.72
N LEU A 165 -8.62 -14.05 9.88
CA LEU A 165 -7.58 -15.01 10.21
C LEU A 165 -6.68 -14.47 11.33
N PRO A 166 -6.06 -15.36 12.12
CA PRO A 166 -5.08 -14.95 13.12
C PRO A 166 -3.91 -14.24 12.43
N ILE A 167 -3.53 -13.10 13.00
CA ILE A 167 -2.34 -12.37 12.58
C ILE A 167 -1.14 -13.15 13.16
N PRO A 168 -0.21 -13.64 12.31
CA PRO A 168 0.98 -14.32 12.79
C PRO A 168 1.75 -13.37 13.71
N LYS A 169 2.29 -13.90 14.81
CA LYS A 169 3.07 -13.08 15.76
C LYS A 169 4.46 -12.77 15.22
N ARG A 170 4.91 -13.54 14.23
CA ARG A 170 6.20 -13.39 13.55
C ARG A 170 6.08 -13.87 12.10
N PHE A 171 6.78 -13.20 11.18
CA PHE A 171 6.70 -13.52 9.74
C PHE A 171 7.28 -14.90 9.39
N ASP A 172 8.28 -15.38 10.14
CA ASP A 172 8.83 -16.74 9.98
C ASP A 172 7.78 -17.86 10.20
N ASP A 173 6.60 -17.51 10.72
CA ASP A 173 5.47 -18.41 10.95
C ASP A 173 4.51 -18.52 9.73
N LEU A 174 4.75 -17.76 8.64
CA LEU A 174 3.96 -17.74 7.40
C LEU A 174 4.46 -18.74 6.34
#